data_AF-A0A7J4B4C5-F1
#
_entry.id   AF-A0A7J4B4C5-F1
#
_cell.length_a   1.000
_cell.length_b   1.000
_cell.length_c   1.000
_cell.angle_alpha   90.00
_cell.angle_beta   90.00
_cell.angle_gamma   90.00
#
_symmetry.space_group_name_H-M   'P 1'
#
loop_
_entity.id
_entity.type
_entity.pdbx_description
1 polymer ?
#
loop_
_entity_poly.entity_id
_entity_poly.type
_entity_poly.pdbx_seq_one_letter_code
_entity_poly.pdbx_strand_id
1 'polypeptide(L)' 'MSVLKLFNQYDWDGITVTDVGIAKYISLEPIILPHSFGRHAKRQFGKSSVNIVERLVNKLMRGGTGQKLSGKVIRT' A
#
# COMPACT_ATOMS: atom_id res chain seq x y z
N MET A 1 -1.92 5.48 23.93
CA MET A 1 -2.33 4.59 22.81
C MET A 1 -1.16 4.51 21.86
N SER A 2 -0.63 3.31 21.58
CA SER A 2 0.48 3.12 20.65
C SER A 2 -0.01 3.42 19.22
N VAL A 3 0.39 4.56 18.67
CA VAL A 3 0.14 4.92 17.29
C VAL A 3 0.84 3.89 16.40
N LEU A 4 0.09 3.22 15.52
CA LEU A 4 0.62 2.21 14.61
C LEU A 4 1.58 2.88 13.62
N LYS A 5 2.88 2.63 13.77
CA LYS A 5 3.92 3.16 12.89
C LYS A 5 4.17 2.23 11.71
N LEU A 6 4.33 2.79 10.53
CA LEU A 6 4.76 2.03 9.36
C LEU A 6 6.20 1.55 9.55
N PHE A 7 6.44 0.26 9.35
CA PHE A 7 7.74 -0.41 9.58
C PHE A 7 8.33 -0.18 10.98
N ASN A 8 7.50 0.14 11.99
CA ASN A 8 7.92 0.57 13.32
C ASN A 8 8.82 1.83 13.35
N GLN A 9 8.91 2.57 12.25
CA GLN A 9 9.83 3.71 12.09
C GLN A 9 9.12 4.99 11.69
N TYR A 10 8.13 4.91 10.80
CA TYR A 10 7.48 6.08 10.22
C TYR A 10 6.10 6.32 10.83
N ASP A 11 5.89 7.52 11.33
CA ASP A 11 4.60 7.98 11.83
C ASP A 11 3.69 8.44 10.67
N TRP A 12 2.38 8.32 10.86
CA TRP A 12 1.36 8.77 9.90
C TRP A 12 0.84 10.17 10.19
N ASP A 13 1.36 10.83 11.23
CA ASP A 13 0.95 12.16 11.64
C ASP A 13 1.35 13.23 10.60
N GLY A 14 0.48 14.21 10.37
CA GLY A 14 0.74 15.31 9.43
C GLY A 14 0.59 14.98 7.94
N ILE A 15 0.23 13.74 7.56
CA ILE A 15 0.04 13.38 6.15
C ILE A 15 -1.38 13.78 5.71
N THR A 16 -1.49 14.80 4.88
CA THR A 16 -2.76 15.25 4.28
C THR A 16 -2.69 15.23 2.77
N VAL A 17 -3.78 14.81 2.13
CA VAL A 17 -3.93 14.86 0.66
C VAL A 17 -4.66 16.16 0.33
N THR A 18 -3.98 17.07 -0.38
CA THR A 18 -4.52 18.39 -0.74
C THR A 18 -5.53 18.32 -1.89
N ASP A 19 -5.35 17.39 -2.82
CA ASP A 19 -6.21 17.23 -3.99
C ASP A 19 -7.46 16.36 -3.69
N VAL A 20 -8.63 16.95 -3.87
CA VAL A 20 -9.93 16.31 -3.57
C VAL A 20 -10.27 15.17 -4.55
N GLY A 21 -9.80 15.25 -5.80
CA GLY A 21 -10.06 14.24 -6.82
C GLY A 21 -9.31 12.94 -6.53
N ILE A 22 -8.08 13.05 -6.04
CA ILE A 22 -7.20 11.91 -5.75
C ILE A 22 -7.40 11.37 -4.33
N ALA A 23 -7.88 12.21 -3.39
CA ALA A 23 -8.10 11.83 -1.99
C ALA A 23 -8.90 10.52 -1.82
N LYS A 24 -9.91 10.27 -2.66
CA LYS A 24 -10.72 9.04 -2.61
C LYS A 24 -9.99 7.77 -3.07
N TYR A 25 -8.85 7.92 -3.75
CA TYR A 25 -8.05 6.83 -4.32
C TYR A 25 -6.72 6.59 -3.59
N ILE A 26 -6.38 7.43 -2.61
CA ILE A 26 -5.19 7.27 -1.76
C ILE A 26 -5.67 6.78 -0.39
N SER A 27 -5.40 5.52 -0.09
CA SER A 27 -5.59 4.97 1.25
C SER A 27 -4.35 5.21 2.10
N LEU A 28 -4.54 5.89 3.24
CA LEU A 28 -3.54 6.17 4.28
C LEU A 28 -3.87 5.39 5.57
N GLU A 29 -4.56 4.26 5.46
CA GLU A 29 -4.86 3.44 6.64
C GLU A 29 -3.56 3.01 7.35
N PRO A 30 -3.46 3.23 8.68
CA PRO A 30 -2.24 2.96 9.41
C PRO A 30 -2.02 1.45 9.57
N ILE A 31 -0.93 0.95 8.99
CA ILE A 31 -0.57 -0.47 8.98
C ILE A 31 0.93 -0.59 9.30
N ILE A 32 1.32 -1.58 10.10
CA ILE A 32 2.72 -1.85 10.45
C ILE A 32 3.48 -2.40 9.23
N LEU A 33 2.92 -3.41 8.58
CA LEU A 33 3.50 -4.05 7.40
C LEU A 33 2.53 -3.95 6.20
N PRO A 34 2.89 -3.24 5.11
CA PRO A 34 2.00 -2.99 3.98
C PRO A 34 1.91 -4.23 3.04
N HIS A 35 1.25 -5.28 3.50
CA HIS A 35 1.12 -6.56 2.78
C HIS A 35 -0.30 -7.18 2.90
N SER A 36 -1.19 -6.86 1.94
CA SER A 36 -2.60 -7.30 1.93
C SER A 36 -2.86 -8.58 1.12
N PHE A 37 -1.82 -9.28 0.66
CA PHE A 37 -1.88 -10.54 -0.11
C PHE A 37 -2.82 -10.52 -1.34
N GLY A 38 -3.22 -9.34 -1.84
CA GLY A 38 -4.02 -9.19 -3.05
C GLY A 38 -5.52 -9.49 -2.90
N ARG A 39 -6.07 -9.48 -1.67
CA ARG A 39 -7.52 -9.72 -1.41
C ARG A 39 -8.43 -8.79 -2.22
N HIS A 40 -8.00 -7.55 -2.44
CA HIS A 40 -8.79 -6.53 -3.13
C HIS A 40 -8.63 -6.52 -4.66
N ALA A 41 -7.86 -7.44 -5.24
CA ALA A 41 -7.53 -7.40 -6.68
C ALA A 41 -8.72 -7.70 -7.61
N LYS A 42 -9.70 -8.51 -7.16
CA LYS A 42 -10.82 -8.98 -7.99
C LYS A 42 -12.03 -8.04 -8.01
N ARG A 43 -12.12 -7.09 -7.08
CA ARG A 43 -13.25 -6.16 -6.96
C ARG A 43 -12.99 -4.88 -7.76
N GLN A 44 -14.02 -4.38 -8.45
CA GLN A 44 -13.98 -3.05 -9.09
C GLN A 44 -13.70 -1.97 -8.04
N PHE A 45 -12.71 -1.12 -8.31
CA PHE A 45 -12.18 -0.12 -7.36
C PHE A 45 -11.59 -0.70 -6.06
N GLY A 46 -11.41 -2.02 -5.91
CA GLY A 46 -10.80 -2.59 -4.71
C GLY A 46 -9.37 -2.10 -4.47
N LYS A 47 -8.67 -1.66 -5.52
CA LYS A 47 -7.31 -1.10 -5.41
C LYS A 47 -7.25 0.27 -4.73
N SER A 48 -8.36 1.00 -4.59
CA SER A 48 -8.36 2.30 -3.88
C SER A 48 -8.28 2.13 -2.37
N SER A 49 -8.79 1.03 -1.81
CA SER A 49 -8.71 0.74 -0.38
C SER A 49 -7.33 0.20 0.04
N VAL A 50 -6.50 -0.24 -0.92
CA VAL A 50 -5.15 -0.73 -0.63
C VAL A 50 -4.23 0.45 -0.32
N ASN A 51 -3.47 0.34 0.77
CA ASN A 51 -2.51 1.36 1.20
C ASN A 51 -1.54 1.72 0.05
N ILE A 52 -1.27 3.03 -0.09
CA ILE A 52 -0.45 3.58 -1.17
C ILE A 52 0.97 2.99 -1.21
N VAL A 53 1.56 2.70 -0.05
CA VAL A 53 2.91 2.13 0.08
C VAL A 53 2.94 0.73 -0.52
N GLU A 54 1.93 -0.10 -0.25
CA GLU A 54 1.84 -1.43 -0.84
C GLU A 54 1.69 -1.36 -2.38
N ARG A 55 0.91 -0.39 -2.88
CA ARG A 55 0.73 -0.19 -4.32
C ARG A 55 2.03 0.22 -5.01
N LEU A 56 2.83 1.09 -4.39
CA LEU A 56 4.15 1.49 -4.87
C LEU A 56 5.07 0.27 -4.95
N VAL A 57 5.17 -0.50 -3.87
CA VAL A 57 5.98 -1.72 -3.80
C VAL A 57 5.56 -2.73 -4.88
N ASN A 58 4.26 -2.96 -5.04
CA ASN A 58 3.74 -3.83 -6.11
C ASN A 58 4.14 -3.36 -7.51
N LYS A 59 4.23 -2.04 -7.74
CA LYS A 59 4.62 -1.48 -9.03
C LYS A 59 6.12 -1.61 -9.27
N LEU A 60 6.95 -1.40 -8.24
CA LEU A 60 8.40 -1.59 -8.30
C LEU A 60 8.79 -3.04 -8.59
N MET A 61 8.00 -4.00 -8.10
CA MET A 61 8.24 -5.43 -8.32
C MET A 61 7.82 -5.93 -9.71
N ARG A 62 7.20 -5.08 -10.53
CA ARG A 62 6.77 -5.46 -11.87
C ARG A 62 7.97 -5.44 -12.81
N GLY A 63 8.30 -6.59 -13.40
CA GLY A 63 9.50 -6.75 -14.25
C GLY A 63 10.52 -7.76 -13.73
N GLY A 64 10.21 -8.54 -12.69
CA GLY A 64 11.03 -9.67 -12.26
C GLY A 64 12.23 -9.32 -11.38
N THR A 65 12.46 -8.05 -11.09
CA THR A 65 13.58 -7.54 -10.28
C THR A 65 13.33 -7.61 -8.77
N GLY A 66 12.12 -7.95 -8.31
CA GLY A 66 11.77 -7.96 -6.89
C GLY A 66 10.90 -9.13 -6.46
N GLN A 67 11.11 -9.59 -5.22
CA GLN A 67 10.31 -10.61 -4.55
C GLN A 67 9.71 -10.03 -3.26
N LYS A 68 8.42 -10.28 -3.02
CA LYS A 68 7.83 -10.03 -1.69
C LYS A 68 8.35 -11.05 -0.68
N LEU A 69 8.13 -10.78 0.61
CA LEU A 69 8.38 -11.72 1.72
C LEU A 69 7.85 -13.14 1.45
N SER A 70 6.80 -13.28 0.64
CA SER A 70 6.20 -14.56 0.25
C SER A 70 6.79 -15.20 -1.02
N GLY A 71 7.92 -14.71 -1.55
CA GLY A 71 8.53 -15.19 -2.82
C GLY A 71 7.70 -14.91 -4.07
N LYS A 72 6.60 -14.17 -3.94
CA LYS A 72 5.66 -13.92 -5.03
C LYS A 72 6.22 -12.85 -5.96
N VAL A 73 6.59 -13.25 -7.17
CA VAL A 73 7.01 -12.34 -8.25
C VAL A 73 5.79 -11.89 -9.03
N ILE A 74 5.62 -10.58 -9.18
CA ILE A 74 4.62 -10.01 -10.08
C ILE A 74 5.26 -9.99 -11.47
N ARG A 75 4.91 -10.97 -12.32
CA ARG A 75 5.30 -10.96 -13.73
C ARG A 75 4.53 -9.84 -14.46
N THR A 76 5.17 -9.28 -15.48
CA THR A 76 4.65 -8.17 -16.30
C THR A 76 3.32 -8.53 -16.94
#